data_AF-A0A521LKT6-F1
#
_entry.id   AF-A0A521LKT6-F1
#
_cell.length_a   1.000
_cell.length_b   1.000
_cell.length_c   1.000
_cell.angle_alpha   90.00
_cell.angle_beta   90.00
_cell.angle_gamma   90.00
#
_symmetry.space_group_name_H-M   'P 1'
#
loop_
_entity.id
_entity.type
_entity.pdbx_description
1 polymer ?
#
loop_
_entity_poly.entity_id
_entity_poly.type
_entity_poly.pdbx_seq_one_letter_code
_entity_poly.pdbx_strand_id
1 'polypeptide(L)'
;MNALRRVVAAAFAGLLALLPAVAGAIDIKEVTTPLGLKAWLVEDKSTPVVALSFSFSGGTASDPAGQAGITDLMAELLTDGAGPFAAQAFSQRQQDAGASVGFSASLDRLGGSLRVLSANREEGFELLRLALTQPRFDGDMLEQRRAQTIASLNQATQRPGTVASRTLMATLFAGHPYAADPQGTREGLAAVTPDLLKKRAATLLMRSGLTIAAVGDISEAELARQIDRAFGSLPMGVPLPLPPQWAPPTKPRTVVVERPVPQSTVLMALPGIARDDPEWYAAMVMNHVLGGGGQQSRLFNEVREKRG
;
A
#
# COMPACT_ATOMS: atom_id res chain seq x y z
N MET A 1 -58.36 6.69 -18.28
CA MET A 1 -57.17 5.82 -18.05
C MET A 1 -55.87 6.57 -17.70
N ASN A 2 -55.67 7.84 -18.09
CA ASN A 2 -54.40 8.55 -17.85
C ASN A 2 -54.23 9.16 -16.45
N ALA A 3 -55.32 9.47 -15.73
CA ALA A 3 -55.24 10.02 -14.38
C ALA A 3 -54.86 8.97 -13.32
N LEU A 4 -55.41 7.75 -13.43
CA LEU A 4 -55.17 6.67 -12.47
C LEU A 4 -53.71 6.16 -12.54
N ARG A 5 -53.10 6.13 -13.74
CA ARG A 5 -51.68 5.78 -13.92
C ARG A 5 -50.72 6.80 -13.30
N ARG A 6 -51.08 8.09 -13.29
CA ARG A 6 -50.25 9.15 -12.69
C ARG A 6 -50.29 9.14 -11.17
N VAL A 7 -51.44 8.79 -10.59
CA VAL A 7 -51.61 8.68 -9.12
C VAL A 7 -50.87 7.43 -8.59
N VAL A 8 -50.93 6.31 -9.30
CA VAL A 8 -50.19 5.09 -8.92
C VAL A 8 -48.67 5.28 -9.04
N ALA A 9 -48.20 5.99 -10.08
CA ALA A 9 -46.77 6.30 -10.24
C ALA A 9 -46.25 7.27 -9.16
N ALA A 10 -47.05 8.26 -8.75
CA ALA A 10 -46.69 9.18 -7.67
C ALA A 10 -46.68 8.49 -6.28
N ALA A 11 -47.59 7.54 -6.06
CA ALA A 11 -47.63 6.74 -4.83
C ALA A 11 -46.42 5.79 -4.70
N PHE A 12 -45.93 5.23 -5.82
CA PHE A 12 -44.72 4.40 -5.83
C PHE A 12 -43.43 5.21 -5.59
N ALA A 13 -43.35 6.45 -6.10
CA ALA A 13 -42.23 7.35 -5.85
C ALA A 13 -42.20 7.88 -4.40
N GLY A 14 -43.36 8.11 -3.80
CA GLY A 14 -43.45 8.49 -2.37
C GLY A 14 -43.08 7.37 -1.41
N LEU A 15 -43.34 6.11 -1.76
CA LEU A 15 -43.03 4.95 -0.92
C LEU A 15 -41.53 4.59 -0.94
N LEU A 16 -40.80 4.91 -2.02
CA LEU A 16 -39.33 4.76 -2.06
C LEU A 16 -38.59 5.85 -1.29
N ALA A 17 -39.19 7.02 -1.05
CA ALA A 17 -38.58 8.14 -0.32
C ALA A 17 -38.68 8.01 1.22
N LEU A 18 -39.41 7.00 1.71
CA LEU A 18 -39.66 6.75 3.14
C LEU A 18 -38.94 5.51 3.68
N LEU A 19 -38.19 4.79 2.84
CA LEU A 19 -37.19 3.89 3.38
C LEU A 19 -36.07 4.78 3.92
N PRO A 20 -35.82 4.83 5.25
CA PRO A 20 -34.56 5.37 5.69
C PRO A 20 -33.51 4.60 4.90
N ALA A 21 -32.65 5.32 4.19
CA ALA A 21 -31.39 4.78 3.73
C ALA A 21 -30.58 4.45 4.98
N VAL A 22 -30.97 3.38 5.68
CA VAL A 22 -30.03 2.60 6.46
C VAL A 22 -29.22 1.85 5.40
N ALA A 23 -28.45 2.62 4.62
CA ALA A 23 -27.15 2.12 4.22
C ALA A 23 -26.54 1.69 5.55
N GLY A 24 -26.44 0.39 5.78
CA GLY A 24 -25.86 -0.15 7.01
C GLY A 24 -24.48 0.48 7.13
N ALA A 25 -24.38 1.55 7.93
CA ALA A 25 -23.15 2.25 8.12
C ALA A 25 -22.22 1.21 8.74
N ILE A 26 -21.09 0.98 8.08
CA ILE A 26 -20.07 0.10 8.62
C ILE A 26 -19.72 0.67 9.99
N ASP A 27 -19.98 -0.11 11.05
CA ASP A 27 -19.70 0.30 12.42
C ASP A 27 -18.18 0.20 12.64
N ILE A 28 -17.50 1.34 12.54
CA ILE A 28 -16.06 1.46 12.76
C ILE A 28 -15.84 1.84 14.21
N LYS A 29 -15.24 0.93 14.98
CA LYS A 29 -14.92 1.13 16.38
C LYS A 29 -13.46 1.51 16.56
N GLU A 30 -13.17 2.47 17.44
CA GLU A 30 -11.80 2.74 17.88
C GLU A 30 -11.47 1.86 19.08
N VAL A 31 -10.46 1.00 18.93
CA VAL A 31 -9.94 0.11 19.97
C VAL A 31 -8.65 0.69 20.51
N THR A 32 -8.58 0.88 21.84
CA THR A 32 -7.34 1.23 22.53
C THR A 32 -6.86 0.04 23.35
N THR A 33 -5.62 -0.39 23.13
CA THR A 33 -5.04 -1.53 23.83
C THR A 33 -4.51 -1.16 25.22
N PRO A 34 -4.27 -2.15 26.10
CA PRO A 34 -3.57 -1.92 27.37
C PRO A 34 -2.23 -1.21 27.25
N LEU A 35 -1.46 -1.43 26.17
CA LEU A 35 -0.21 -0.69 25.89
C LEU A 35 -0.42 0.70 25.25
N GLY A 36 -1.66 1.16 25.12
CA GLY A 36 -2.00 2.47 24.55
C GLY A 36 -1.93 2.53 23.02
N LEU A 37 -1.86 1.39 22.33
CA LEU A 37 -1.93 1.34 20.86
C LEU A 37 -3.37 1.54 20.41
N LYS A 38 -3.55 2.25 19.30
CA LYS A 38 -4.87 2.51 18.72
C LYS A 38 -5.07 1.70 17.45
N ALA A 39 -6.28 1.19 17.26
CA ALA A 39 -6.71 0.54 16.04
C ALA A 39 -8.16 0.86 15.69
N TRP A 40 -8.49 0.77 14.40
CA TRP A 40 -9.87 0.79 13.93
C TRP A 40 -10.34 -0.63 13.67
N LEU A 41 -11.51 -1.00 14.18
CA LEU A 41 -12.11 -2.32 14.01
C LEU A 41 -13.47 -2.21 13.33
N VAL A 42 -13.67 -3.04 12.31
CA VAL A 42 -15.00 -3.42 11.83
C VAL A 42 -15.20 -4.89 12.18
N GLU A 43 -16.05 -5.15 13.17
CA GLU A 43 -16.39 -6.52 13.57
C GLU A 43 -17.36 -7.14 12.55
N ASP A 44 -16.92 -8.19 11.87
CA ASP A 44 -17.73 -8.90 10.86
C ASP A 44 -17.60 -10.42 11.05
N LYS A 45 -18.68 -11.04 11.53
CA LYS A 45 -18.75 -12.49 11.80
C LYS A 45 -19.29 -13.32 10.63
N SER A 46 -19.50 -12.70 9.46
CA SER A 46 -20.05 -13.40 8.29
C SER A 46 -19.09 -14.45 7.73
N THR A 47 -17.78 -14.28 7.94
CA THR A 47 -16.75 -15.23 7.53
C THR A 47 -15.77 -15.49 8.68
N PRO A 48 -15.23 -16.72 8.81
CA PRO A 48 -14.30 -17.08 9.88
C PRO A 48 -12.87 -16.61 9.52
N VAL A 49 -12.70 -15.32 9.24
CA VAL A 49 -11.43 -14.71 8.84
C VAL A 49 -11.23 -13.42 9.62
N VAL A 50 -9.98 -13.16 9.98
CA VAL A 50 -9.51 -11.87 10.50
C VAL A 50 -8.53 -11.28 9.49
N ALA A 51 -8.76 -10.04 9.09
CA ALA A 51 -7.86 -9.26 8.26
C ALA A 51 -7.37 -8.04 9.03
N LEU A 52 -6.06 -7.84 9.03
CA LEU A 52 -5.36 -6.72 9.65
C LEU A 52 -4.55 -6.02 8.57
N SER A 53 -4.60 -4.69 8.55
CA SER A 53 -3.69 -3.84 7.78
C SER A 53 -3.03 -2.87 8.74
N PHE A 54 -1.74 -2.63 8.56
CA PHE A 54 -1.01 -1.68 9.37
C PHE A 54 0.02 -0.94 8.53
N SER A 55 0.43 0.22 9.03
CA SER A 55 1.50 0.98 8.40
C SER A 55 2.30 1.78 9.40
N PHE A 56 3.60 1.88 9.12
CA PHE A 56 4.56 2.71 9.80
C PHE A 56 4.88 3.93 8.93
N SER A 57 5.36 4.99 9.56
CA SER A 57 5.86 6.16 8.83
C SER A 57 7.28 5.90 8.33
N GLY A 58 7.60 6.43 7.16
CA GLY A 58 8.86 6.15 6.46
C GLY A 58 8.65 5.10 5.37
N GLY A 59 9.18 5.39 4.19
CA GLY A 59 9.10 4.53 3.00
C GLY A 59 10.37 4.66 2.16
N THR A 60 10.30 4.26 0.88
CA THR A 60 11.47 4.27 -0.02
C THR A 60 12.01 5.67 -0.29
N ALA A 61 11.18 6.72 -0.19
CA ALA A 61 11.63 8.10 -0.30
C ALA A 61 12.55 8.54 0.86
N SER A 62 12.61 7.74 1.94
CA SER A 62 13.50 7.97 3.08
C SER A 62 14.72 7.03 3.07
N ASP A 63 14.99 6.36 1.94
CA ASP A 63 16.18 5.51 1.79
C ASP A 63 17.46 6.34 2.00
N PRO A 64 18.44 5.84 2.76
CA PRO A 64 19.71 6.52 2.94
C PRO A 64 20.45 6.72 1.62
N ALA A 65 21.24 7.79 1.52
CA ALA A 65 22.07 8.05 0.35
C ALA A 65 22.99 6.86 0.05
N GLY A 66 23.03 6.44 -1.22
CA GLY A 66 23.81 5.27 -1.65
C GLY A 66 23.18 3.92 -1.31
N GLN A 67 21.98 3.88 -0.73
CA GLN A 67 21.26 2.65 -0.36
C GLN A 67 19.84 2.64 -0.95
N ALA A 68 19.66 3.24 -2.13
CA ALA A 68 18.36 3.24 -2.81
C ALA A 68 17.85 1.81 -3.05
N GLY A 69 16.61 1.55 -2.68
CA GLY A 69 15.97 0.23 -2.73
C GLY A 69 16.06 -0.57 -1.44
N ILE A 70 16.77 -0.10 -0.41
CA ILE A 70 16.93 -0.86 0.84
C ILE A 70 15.61 -1.10 1.56
N THR A 71 14.70 -0.11 1.58
CA THR A 71 13.41 -0.28 2.29
C THR A 71 12.49 -1.27 1.60
N ASP A 72 12.45 -1.25 0.28
CA ASP A 72 11.65 -2.18 -0.53
C ASP A 72 12.17 -3.62 -0.35
N LEU A 73 13.49 -3.81 -0.52
CA LEU A 73 14.15 -5.11 -0.33
C LEU A 73 14.00 -5.63 1.11
N MET A 74 14.10 -4.75 2.10
CA MET A 74 13.86 -5.09 3.50
C MET A 74 12.43 -5.59 3.71
N ALA A 75 11.43 -4.88 3.17
CA ALA A 75 10.03 -5.25 3.31
C ALA A 75 9.75 -6.65 2.74
N GLU A 76 10.29 -6.97 1.55
CA GLU A 76 10.16 -8.30 0.95
C GLU A 76 10.78 -9.40 1.83
N LEU A 77 11.94 -9.12 2.44
CA LEU A 77 12.68 -10.09 3.25
C LEU A 77 12.13 -10.28 4.68
N LEU A 78 11.22 -9.42 5.17
CA LEU A 78 10.63 -9.57 6.52
C LEU A 78 9.89 -10.90 6.70
N THR A 79 9.40 -11.49 5.62
CA THR A 79 8.70 -12.79 5.61
C THR A 79 9.53 -13.95 5.09
N ASP A 80 10.77 -13.72 4.67
CA ASP A 80 11.70 -14.77 4.21
C ASP A 80 12.44 -15.43 5.39
N GLY A 81 11.71 -15.68 6.46
CA GLY A 81 12.20 -16.28 7.69
C GLY A 81 12.22 -15.32 8.87
N ALA A 82 11.71 -15.80 10.00
CA ALA A 82 11.61 -15.04 11.23
C ALA A 82 11.74 -15.94 12.47
N GLY A 83 12.39 -15.42 13.51
CA GLY A 83 12.69 -16.14 14.74
C GLY A 83 13.43 -17.46 14.45
N PRO A 84 12.92 -18.61 14.95
CA PRO A 84 13.56 -19.91 14.75
C PRO A 84 13.31 -20.50 13.36
N PHE A 85 12.48 -19.89 12.51
CA PHE A 85 12.04 -20.46 11.25
C PHE A 85 12.76 -19.83 10.06
N ALA A 86 13.51 -20.64 9.32
CA ALA A 86 13.99 -20.27 7.98
C ALA A 86 12.81 -20.08 7.01
N ALA A 87 13.05 -19.45 5.85
CA ALA A 87 12.02 -19.06 4.89
C ALA A 87 10.99 -20.17 4.58
N GLN A 88 11.43 -21.39 4.26
CA GLN A 88 10.53 -22.49 3.92
C GLN A 88 9.68 -22.92 5.12
N ALA A 89 10.25 -23.01 6.32
CA ALA A 89 9.53 -23.38 7.53
C ALA A 89 8.52 -22.29 7.95
N PHE A 90 8.90 -21.01 7.79
CA PHE A 90 8.00 -19.89 8.06
C PHE A 90 6.81 -19.85 7.08
N SER A 91 7.08 -20.12 5.80
CA SER A 91 6.04 -20.28 4.77
C SER A 91 5.10 -21.46 5.07
N GLN A 92 5.65 -22.61 5.46
CA GLN A 92 4.85 -23.78 5.83
C GLN A 92 3.93 -23.48 7.02
N ARG A 93 4.46 -22.81 8.07
CA ARG A 93 3.65 -22.37 9.22
C ARG A 93 2.50 -21.46 8.84
N GLN A 94 2.74 -20.51 7.92
CA GLN A 94 1.67 -19.67 7.38
C GLN A 94 0.59 -20.52 6.71
N GLN A 95 0.97 -21.49 5.87
CA GLN A 95 0.02 -22.38 5.19
C GLN A 95 -0.78 -23.25 6.19
N ASP A 96 -0.11 -23.86 7.17
CA ASP A 96 -0.73 -24.71 8.19
C ASP A 96 -1.75 -23.91 9.03
N ALA A 97 -1.44 -22.65 9.32
CA ALA A 97 -2.33 -21.73 10.03
C ALA A 97 -3.46 -21.18 9.16
N GLY A 98 -3.45 -21.37 7.83
CA GLY A 98 -4.32 -20.65 6.91
C GLY A 98 -4.12 -19.13 7.03
N ALA A 99 -2.87 -18.71 7.22
CA ALA A 99 -2.45 -17.34 7.42
C ALA A 99 -1.61 -16.83 6.24
N SER A 100 -1.66 -15.52 6.03
CA SER A 100 -0.76 -14.80 5.13
C SER A 100 -0.34 -13.49 5.81
N VAL A 101 0.97 -13.35 5.98
CA VAL A 101 1.63 -12.13 6.43
C VAL A 101 2.40 -11.58 5.25
N GLY A 102 2.31 -10.27 5.03
CA GLY A 102 3.04 -9.60 3.96
C GLY A 102 3.39 -8.17 4.33
N PHE A 103 4.46 -7.67 3.71
CA PHE A 103 4.93 -6.30 3.86
C PHE A 103 5.18 -5.68 2.50
N SER A 104 5.10 -4.36 2.43
CA SER A 104 5.42 -3.61 1.23
C SER A 104 5.86 -2.20 1.60
N ALA A 105 6.66 -1.57 0.75
CA ALA A 105 7.05 -0.19 0.91
C ALA A 105 6.39 0.68 -0.16
N SER A 106 5.80 1.79 0.28
CA SER A 106 5.45 2.92 -0.58
C SER A 106 6.52 4.00 -0.45
N LEU A 107 6.34 5.12 -1.15
CA LEU A 107 7.24 6.27 -1.02
C LEU A 107 7.31 6.76 0.44
N ASP A 108 6.18 6.80 1.13
CA ASP A 108 6.05 7.48 2.43
C ASP A 108 5.88 6.54 3.63
N ARG A 109 5.49 5.29 3.37
CA ARG A 109 5.09 4.34 4.41
C ARG A 109 5.58 2.93 4.12
N LEU A 110 5.97 2.25 5.18
CA LEU A 110 6.15 0.80 5.23
C LEU A 110 4.83 0.20 5.72
N GLY A 111 4.16 -0.56 4.86
CA GLY A 111 2.90 -1.22 5.15
C GLY A 111 3.09 -2.70 5.42
N GLY A 112 2.10 -3.30 6.08
CA GLY A 112 1.96 -4.73 6.13
C GLY A 112 0.52 -5.16 6.39
N SER A 113 0.29 -6.45 6.21
CA SER A 113 -1.02 -7.06 6.37
C SER A 113 -0.91 -8.45 6.97
N LEU A 114 -1.93 -8.84 7.74
CA LEU A 114 -2.17 -10.21 8.16
C LEU A 114 -3.58 -10.60 7.71
N ARG A 115 -3.74 -11.77 7.10
CA ARG A 115 -5.04 -12.43 6.93
C ARG A 115 -4.94 -13.83 7.50
N VAL A 116 -5.87 -14.24 8.35
CA VAL A 116 -5.83 -15.55 9.01
C VAL A 116 -7.23 -16.09 9.28
N LEU A 117 -7.38 -17.42 9.27
CA LEU A 117 -8.58 -18.08 9.73
C LEU A 117 -8.83 -17.77 11.21
N SER A 118 -10.08 -17.48 11.58
CA SER A 118 -10.50 -17.22 12.95
C SER A 118 -10.02 -18.26 13.95
N ALA A 119 -10.05 -19.55 13.59
CA ALA A 119 -9.61 -20.63 14.47
C ALA A 119 -8.10 -20.58 14.80
N ASN A 120 -7.30 -19.98 13.93
CA ASN A 120 -5.83 -19.96 14.02
C ASN A 120 -5.28 -18.55 14.25
N ARG A 121 -6.12 -17.62 14.71
CA ARG A 121 -5.75 -16.20 14.89
C ARG A 121 -4.49 -16.02 15.73
N GLU A 122 -4.34 -16.77 16.82
CA GLU A 122 -3.18 -16.67 17.70
C GLU A 122 -1.86 -16.99 16.99
N GLU A 123 -1.85 -18.04 16.15
CA GLU A 123 -0.67 -18.41 15.36
C GLU A 123 -0.39 -17.35 14.28
N GLY A 124 -1.43 -16.82 13.63
CA GLY A 124 -1.28 -15.75 12.63
C GLY A 124 -0.65 -14.47 13.21
N PHE A 125 -1.11 -14.04 14.39
CA PHE A 125 -0.52 -12.90 15.09
C PHE A 125 0.88 -13.20 15.65
N GLU A 126 1.17 -14.45 16.03
CA GLU A 126 2.52 -14.86 16.42
C GLU A 126 3.49 -14.79 15.23
N LEU A 127 3.09 -15.26 14.05
CA LEU A 127 3.90 -15.18 12.83
C LEU A 127 4.17 -13.71 12.45
N LEU A 128 3.15 -12.85 12.56
CA LEU A 128 3.31 -11.41 12.38
C LEU A 128 4.30 -10.83 13.40
N ARG A 129 4.17 -11.18 14.68
CA ARG A 129 5.10 -10.74 15.74
C ARG A 129 6.53 -11.15 15.43
N LEU A 130 6.76 -12.39 15.01
CA LEU A 130 8.09 -12.89 14.65
C LEU A 130 8.67 -12.10 13.48
N ALA A 131 7.90 -11.89 12.42
CA ALA A 131 8.35 -11.10 11.26
C ALA A 131 8.72 -9.65 11.62
N LEU A 132 7.95 -9.03 12.52
CA LEU A 132 8.19 -7.66 12.99
C LEU A 132 9.40 -7.54 13.93
N THR A 133 9.64 -8.53 14.78
CA THR A 133 10.56 -8.40 15.93
C THR A 133 11.83 -9.21 15.80
N GLN A 134 11.82 -10.27 14.99
CA GLN A 134 12.93 -11.19 14.80
C GLN A 134 13.11 -11.60 13.32
N PRO A 135 13.10 -10.65 12.35
CA PRO A 135 13.40 -11.00 10.95
C PRO A 135 14.83 -11.53 10.84
N ARG A 136 15.01 -12.63 10.09
CA ARG A 136 16.31 -13.31 10.00
C ARG A 136 17.29 -12.59 9.07
N PHE A 137 16.79 -12.10 7.94
CA PHE A 137 17.60 -11.55 6.85
C PHE A 137 18.77 -12.47 6.49
N ASP A 138 18.47 -13.77 6.30
CA ASP A 138 19.48 -14.76 5.94
C ASP A 138 20.19 -14.36 4.63
N GLY A 139 21.51 -14.53 4.59
CA GLY A 139 22.34 -13.98 3.51
C GLY A 139 22.04 -14.58 2.14
N ASP A 140 21.73 -15.87 2.08
CA ASP A 140 21.29 -16.56 0.86
C ASP A 140 19.94 -16.02 0.34
N MET A 141 18.98 -15.74 1.24
CA MET A 141 17.71 -15.13 0.87
C MET A 141 17.91 -13.70 0.36
N LEU A 142 18.78 -12.91 1.00
CA LEU A 142 19.16 -11.58 0.52
C LEU A 142 19.74 -11.63 -0.89
N GLU A 143 20.72 -12.49 -1.15
CA GLU A 143 21.33 -12.59 -2.49
C GLU A 143 20.31 -13.04 -3.54
N GLN A 144 19.43 -13.98 -3.20
CA GLN A 144 18.35 -14.41 -4.08
C GLN A 144 17.40 -13.26 -4.42
N ARG A 145 16.91 -12.52 -3.41
CA ARG A 145 16.03 -11.36 -3.63
C ARG A 145 16.72 -10.27 -4.42
N ARG A 146 17.97 -9.92 -4.07
CA ARG A 146 18.77 -8.94 -4.82
C ARG A 146 18.86 -9.31 -6.31
N ALA A 147 19.16 -10.57 -6.62
CA ALA A 147 19.24 -11.04 -7.99
C ALA A 147 17.89 -10.93 -8.72
N GLN A 148 16.79 -11.28 -8.06
CA GLN A 148 15.42 -11.14 -8.59
C GLN A 148 15.06 -9.68 -8.86
N THR A 149 15.34 -8.76 -7.91
CA THR A 149 15.11 -7.32 -8.07
C THR A 149 15.93 -6.76 -9.23
N ILE A 150 17.22 -7.10 -9.33
CA ILE A 150 18.07 -6.66 -10.45
C ILE A 150 17.55 -7.18 -11.79
N ALA A 151 17.11 -8.43 -11.87
CA ALA A 151 16.49 -8.98 -13.08
C ALA A 151 15.20 -8.23 -13.45
N SER A 152 14.35 -7.94 -12.46
CA SER A 152 13.13 -7.15 -12.63
C SER A 152 13.42 -5.73 -13.13
N LEU A 153 14.43 -5.06 -12.56
CA LEU A 153 14.90 -3.74 -12.99
C LEU A 153 15.35 -3.76 -14.46
N ASN A 154 16.10 -4.78 -14.88
CA ASN A 154 16.55 -4.93 -16.27
C ASN A 154 15.39 -5.19 -17.23
N GLN A 155 14.41 -6.00 -16.82
CA GLN A 155 13.23 -6.25 -17.63
C GLN A 155 12.38 -4.97 -17.76
N ALA A 156 12.29 -4.21 -16.68
CA ALA A 156 11.58 -2.94 -16.63
C ALA A 156 12.16 -1.89 -17.59
N THR A 157 13.48 -1.83 -17.79
CA THR A 157 14.07 -0.90 -18.79
C THR A 157 13.70 -1.26 -20.23
N GLN A 158 13.30 -2.50 -20.49
CA GLN A 158 12.86 -2.91 -21.82
C GLN A 158 11.41 -2.47 -22.11
N ARG A 159 10.58 -2.26 -21.09
CA ARG A 159 9.16 -1.92 -21.24
C ARG A 159 8.96 -0.41 -21.46
N PRO A 160 8.45 0.05 -22.62
CA PRO A 160 8.27 1.48 -22.92
C PRO A 160 7.45 2.23 -21.86
N GLY A 161 6.38 1.63 -21.35
CA GLY A 161 5.55 2.21 -20.29
C GLY A 161 6.30 2.46 -18.99
N THR A 162 7.16 1.51 -18.58
CA THR A 162 7.96 1.66 -17.37
C THR A 162 9.04 2.73 -17.54
N VAL A 163 9.70 2.77 -18.69
CA VAL A 163 10.66 3.83 -19.02
C VAL A 163 9.97 5.20 -18.97
N ALA A 164 8.82 5.35 -19.63
CA ALA A 164 8.07 6.60 -19.63
C ALA A 164 7.67 7.04 -18.21
N SER A 165 7.17 6.11 -17.38
CA SER A 165 6.78 6.41 -15.99
C SER A 165 7.96 6.84 -15.13
N ARG A 166 9.09 6.11 -15.19
CA ARG A 166 10.32 6.46 -14.46
C ARG A 166 10.89 7.80 -14.90
N THR A 167 10.94 8.05 -16.21
CA THR A 167 11.37 9.35 -16.75
C THR A 167 10.45 10.47 -16.28
N LEU A 168 9.13 10.26 -16.27
CA LEU A 168 8.17 11.23 -15.79
C LEU A 168 8.38 11.55 -14.30
N MET A 169 8.50 10.54 -13.44
CA MET A 169 8.73 10.73 -12.00
C MET A 169 10.06 11.44 -11.72
N ALA A 170 11.15 11.00 -12.35
CA ALA A 170 12.46 11.63 -12.21
C ALA A 170 12.47 13.10 -12.71
N THR A 171 11.66 13.41 -13.73
CA THR A 171 11.52 14.77 -14.26
C THR A 171 10.66 15.65 -13.36
N LEU A 172 9.52 15.14 -12.89
CA LEU A 172 8.54 15.87 -12.11
C LEU A 172 9.06 16.19 -10.70
N PHE A 173 9.75 15.23 -10.10
CA PHE A 173 10.28 15.32 -8.74
C PHE A 173 11.79 15.58 -8.71
N ALA A 174 12.36 16.17 -9.77
CA ALA A 174 13.79 16.45 -9.81
C ALA A 174 14.26 17.25 -8.57
N GLY A 175 15.28 16.75 -7.87
CA GLY A 175 15.77 17.33 -6.61
C GLY A 175 14.92 17.00 -5.37
N HIS A 176 13.87 16.18 -5.51
CA HIS A 176 13.00 15.71 -4.45
C HIS A 176 13.14 14.19 -4.26
N PRO A 177 13.01 13.63 -3.05
CA PRO A 177 13.15 12.19 -2.82
C PRO A 177 12.22 11.30 -3.67
N TYR A 178 11.05 11.80 -4.08
CA TYR A 178 10.13 11.09 -4.98
C TYR A 178 10.64 10.90 -6.41
N ALA A 179 11.76 11.52 -6.81
CA ALA A 179 12.38 11.21 -8.10
C ALA A 179 13.11 9.86 -8.09
N ALA A 180 13.43 9.31 -6.92
CA ALA A 180 14.11 8.02 -6.82
C ALA A 180 13.16 6.88 -7.23
N ASP A 181 13.74 5.84 -7.84
CA ASP A 181 13.02 4.60 -8.07
C ASP A 181 12.85 3.86 -6.74
N PRO A 182 11.61 3.52 -6.32
CA PRO A 182 11.37 2.76 -5.09
C PRO A 182 12.11 1.41 -5.04
N GLN A 183 12.32 0.76 -6.19
CA GLN A 183 13.06 -0.51 -6.29
C GLN A 183 14.59 -0.31 -6.20
N GLY A 184 15.04 0.95 -6.17
CA GLY A 184 16.44 1.30 -6.05
C GLY A 184 17.24 1.27 -7.35
N THR A 185 18.56 1.22 -7.19
CA THR A 185 19.52 1.08 -8.29
C THR A 185 20.39 -0.15 -8.09
N ARG A 186 21.09 -0.60 -9.13
CA ARG A 186 22.03 -1.73 -8.99
C ARG A 186 23.09 -1.44 -7.93
N GLU A 187 23.60 -0.21 -7.92
CA GLU A 187 24.63 0.23 -6.99
C GLU A 187 24.09 0.29 -5.56
N GLY A 188 22.87 0.82 -5.38
CA GLY A 188 22.20 0.86 -4.08
C GLY A 188 21.96 -0.54 -3.52
N LEU A 189 21.41 -1.45 -4.34
CA LEU A 189 21.13 -2.83 -3.96
C LEU A 189 22.40 -3.64 -3.66
N ALA A 190 23.50 -3.40 -4.38
CA ALA A 190 24.78 -4.06 -4.14
C ALA A 190 25.42 -3.68 -2.80
N ALA A 191 25.13 -2.48 -2.28
CA ALA A 191 25.63 -2.03 -0.99
C ALA A 191 24.85 -2.62 0.22
N VAL A 192 23.66 -3.19 0.00
CA VAL A 192 22.80 -3.69 1.09
C VAL A 192 23.36 -4.96 1.70
N THR A 193 23.50 -4.97 3.03
CA THR A 193 23.91 -6.14 3.83
C THR A 193 22.83 -6.52 4.85
N PRO A 194 22.84 -7.74 5.41
CA PRO A 194 21.89 -8.13 6.46
C PRO A 194 21.88 -7.17 7.67
N ASP A 195 23.04 -6.64 8.06
CA ASP A 195 23.13 -5.67 9.15
C ASP A 195 22.51 -4.31 8.80
N LEU A 196 22.63 -3.88 7.54
CA LEU A 196 21.94 -2.66 7.07
C LEU A 196 20.42 -2.87 7.04
N LEU A 197 19.95 -4.05 6.65
CA LEU A 197 18.53 -4.40 6.71
C LEU A 197 17.99 -4.39 8.15
N LYS A 198 18.73 -4.98 9.10
CA LYS A 198 18.37 -4.94 10.54
C LYS A 198 18.32 -3.52 11.07
N LYS A 199 19.33 -2.69 10.74
CA LYS A 199 19.35 -1.27 11.11
C LYS A 199 18.15 -0.54 10.50
N ARG A 200 17.86 -0.77 9.23
CA ARG A 200 16.71 -0.15 8.55
C ARG A 200 15.39 -0.57 9.19
N ALA A 201 15.21 -1.85 9.50
CA ALA A 201 14.02 -2.37 10.18
C ALA A 201 13.83 -1.69 11.54
N ALA A 202 14.90 -1.58 12.34
CA ALA A 202 14.86 -0.90 13.64
C ALA A 202 14.51 0.60 13.53
N THR A 203 14.84 1.26 12.42
CA THR A 203 14.47 2.67 12.18
C THR A 203 13.01 2.88 11.76
N LEU A 204 12.36 1.86 11.17
CA LEU A 204 11.01 1.98 10.62
C LEU A 204 9.94 1.29 11.47
N LEU A 205 10.26 0.13 12.05
CA LEU A 205 9.34 -0.68 12.84
C LEU A 205 9.26 -0.16 14.29
N MET A 206 8.56 0.95 14.46
CA MET A 206 8.35 1.60 15.77
C MET A 206 6.86 1.67 16.11
N ARG A 207 6.53 1.66 17.41
CA ARG A 207 5.15 1.89 17.86
C ARG A 207 4.65 3.30 17.51
N SER A 208 5.56 4.25 17.40
CA SER A 208 5.24 5.64 17.08
C SER A 208 4.96 5.79 15.58
N GLY A 209 3.84 6.43 15.22
CA GLY A 209 3.42 6.57 13.82
C GLY A 209 2.82 5.29 13.21
N LEU A 210 2.58 4.26 14.03
CA LEU A 210 1.86 3.05 13.68
C LEU A 210 0.36 3.33 13.58
N THR A 211 -0.23 2.88 12.48
CA THR A 211 -1.67 2.96 12.18
C THR A 211 -2.15 1.56 11.91
N ILE A 212 -3.20 1.09 12.59
CA ILE A 212 -3.69 -0.30 12.50
C ILE A 212 -5.19 -0.30 12.22
N ALA A 213 -5.63 -1.04 11.21
CA ALA A 213 -7.04 -1.32 10.95
C ALA A 213 -7.28 -2.83 10.88
N ALA A 214 -8.38 -3.29 11.45
CA ALA A 214 -8.80 -4.69 11.46
C ALA A 214 -10.24 -4.83 10.98
N VAL A 215 -10.52 -5.91 10.26
CA VAL A 215 -11.87 -6.29 9.83
C VAL A 215 -12.02 -7.80 9.98
N GLY A 216 -13.17 -8.25 10.48
CA GLY A 216 -13.52 -9.67 10.49
C GLY A 216 -13.96 -10.21 11.85
N ASP A 217 -13.89 -11.53 12.01
CA ASP A 217 -14.42 -12.27 13.15
C ASP A 217 -13.48 -12.20 14.37
N ILE A 218 -13.35 -10.99 14.91
CA ILE A 218 -12.55 -10.68 16.10
C ILE A 218 -13.26 -9.61 16.94
N SER A 219 -13.38 -9.84 18.24
CA SER A 219 -13.94 -8.86 19.17
C SER A 219 -12.91 -7.78 19.50
N GLU A 220 -13.37 -6.62 19.97
CA GLU A 220 -12.51 -5.52 20.42
C GLU A 220 -11.47 -5.98 21.47
N ALA A 221 -11.91 -6.75 22.46
CA ALA A 221 -11.04 -7.24 23.54
C ALA A 221 -10.00 -8.24 23.04
N GLU A 222 -10.35 -9.08 22.07
CA GLU A 222 -9.40 -10.02 21.46
C GLU A 222 -8.41 -9.27 20.58
N LEU A 223 -8.88 -8.34 19.73
CA LEU A 223 -8.03 -7.52 18.89
C LEU A 223 -7.01 -6.74 19.74
N ALA A 224 -7.43 -6.13 20.84
CA ALA A 224 -6.55 -5.39 21.72
C ALA A 224 -5.39 -6.25 22.25
N ARG A 225 -5.67 -7.49 22.68
CA ARG A 225 -4.62 -8.43 23.13
C ARG A 225 -3.69 -8.83 22.00
N GLN A 226 -4.23 -9.12 20.82
CA GLN A 226 -3.43 -9.55 19.67
C GLN A 226 -2.54 -8.43 19.12
N ILE A 227 -3.01 -7.18 19.15
CA ILE A 227 -2.19 -6.01 18.82
C ILE A 227 -1.04 -5.86 19.81
N ASP A 228 -1.30 -5.96 21.12
CA ASP A 228 -0.24 -5.88 22.12
C ASP A 228 0.77 -7.02 21.97
N ARG A 229 0.31 -8.22 21.64
CA ARG A 229 1.19 -9.36 21.33
C ARG A 229 2.07 -9.08 20.13
N ALA A 230 1.51 -8.59 19.02
CA ALA A 230 2.23 -8.43 17.75
C ALA A 230 3.16 -7.20 17.74
N PHE A 231 2.72 -6.07 18.30
CA PHE A 231 3.41 -4.79 18.17
C PHE A 231 3.99 -4.27 19.49
N GLY A 232 3.62 -4.84 20.64
CA GLY A 232 3.94 -4.30 21.95
C GLY A 232 5.43 -4.23 22.28
N SER A 233 6.23 -5.16 21.73
CA SER A 233 7.69 -5.19 21.91
C SER A 233 8.45 -4.29 20.92
N LEU A 234 7.77 -3.67 19.96
CA LEU A 234 8.42 -2.71 19.07
C LEU A 234 8.89 -1.49 19.88
N PRO A 235 10.05 -0.91 19.54
CA PRO A 235 10.56 0.26 20.24
C PRO A 235 9.59 1.43 20.13
N MET A 236 9.56 2.24 21.20
CA MET A 236 9.08 3.62 21.08
C MET A 236 10.24 4.47 20.57
N GLY A 237 9.97 5.29 19.57
CA GLY A 237 10.98 6.16 18.98
C GLY A 237 10.33 7.32 18.25
N VAL A 238 11.15 8.12 17.57
CA VAL A 238 10.63 9.22 16.76
C VAL A 238 10.38 8.68 15.35
N PRO A 239 9.14 8.77 14.82
CA PRO A 239 8.88 8.38 13.44
C PRO A 239 9.78 9.15 12.47
N LEU A 240 10.20 8.51 11.39
CA LEU A 240 10.92 9.23 10.34
C LEU A 240 10.06 10.39 9.81
N PRO A 241 10.65 11.57 9.58
CA PRO A 241 9.93 12.67 8.97
C PRO A 241 9.48 12.27 7.56
N LEU A 242 8.30 12.73 7.17
CA LEU A 242 7.87 12.64 5.78
C LEU A 242 8.80 13.47 4.90
N PRO A 243 8.94 13.11 3.60
CA PRO A 243 9.60 13.96 2.63
C PRO A 243 9.02 15.38 2.63
N PRO A 244 9.84 16.40 2.30
CA PRO A 244 9.36 17.78 2.27
C PRO A 244 8.18 17.92 1.31
N GLN A 245 7.34 18.93 1.53
CA GLN A 245 6.24 19.18 0.60
C GLN A 245 6.82 19.55 -0.77
N TRP A 246 6.41 18.80 -1.80
CA TRP A 246 6.82 19.07 -3.17
C TRP A 246 6.10 20.31 -3.73
N ALA A 247 6.86 21.17 -4.39
CA ALA A 247 6.34 22.34 -5.10
C ALA A 247 6.25 22.05 -6.61
N PRO A 248 5.08 22.21 -7.24
CA PRO A 248 4.92 21.91 -8.65
C PRO A 248 5.71 22.86 -9.57
N PRO A 249 6.20 22.38 -10.73
CA PRO A 249 6.86 23.24 -11.70
C PRO A 249 5.88 24.26 -12.30
N THR A 250 6.35 25.49 -12.51
CA THR A 250 5.55 26.60 -13.05
C THR A 250 5.58 26.69 -14.58
N LYS A 251 6.40 25.87 -15.23
CA LYS A 251 6.56 25.84 -16.70
C LYS A 251 6.33 24.42 -17.22
N PRO A 252 5.66 24.26 -18.37
CA PRO A 252 5.55 22.96 -19.00
C PRO A 252 6.92 22.45 -19.44
N ARG A 253 7.10 21.13 -19.39
CA ARG A 253 8.32 20.46 -19.85
C ARG A 253 7.95 19.22 -20.65
N THR A 254 8.60 19.03 -21.78
CA THR A 254 8.50 17.84 -22.62
C THR A 254 9.82 17.10 -22.60
N VAL A 255 9.78 15.78 -22.38
CA VAL A 255 10.94 14.90 -22.45
C VAL A 255 10.62 13.79 -23.44
N VAL A 256 11.49 13.60 -24.43
CA VAL A 256 11.37 12.54 -25.43
C VAL A 256 12.50 11.55 -25.22
N VAL A 257 12.16 10.27 -25.10
CA VAL A 257 13.13 9.17 -25.02
C VAL A 257 12.98 8.32 -26.28
N GLU A 258 13.91 8.48 -27.21
CA GLU A 258 13.91 7.72 -28.47
C GLU A 258 14.26 6.26 -28.23
N ARG A 259 13.45 5.35 -28.77
CA ARG A 259 13.67 3.90 -28.69
C ARG A 259 13.20 3.21 -29.98
N PRO A 260 13.85 2.10 -30.39
CA PRO A 260 13.45 1.33 -31.57
C PRO A 260 12.25 0.43 -31.26
N VAL A 261 11.09 1.03 -31.02
CA VAL A 261 9.82 0.34 -30.72
C VAL A 261 8.74 0.78 -31.70
N PRO A 262 7.81 -0.10 -32.10
CA PRO A 262 6.83 0.19 -33.15
C PRO A 262 5.74 1.18 -32.71
N GLN A 263 5.59 1.42 -31.40
CA GLN A 263 4.56 2.28 -30.83
C GLN A 263 5.16 3.22 -29.79
N SER A 264 4.79 4.50 -29.84
CA SER A 264 5.15 5.49 -28.84
C SER A 264 4.27 5.36 -27.59
N THR A 265 4.87 5.51 -26.41
CA THR A 265 4.15 5.74 -25.15
C THR A 265 4.23 7.21 -24.79
N VAL A 266 3.08 7.84 -24.54
CA VAL A 266 2.98 9.23 -24.11
C VAL A 266 2.33 9.28 -22.74
N LEU A 267 2.99 9.94 -21.78
CA LEU A 267 2.44 10.25 -20.47
C LEU A 267 2.43 11.76 -20.27
N MET A 268 1.34 12.28 -19.72
CA MET A 268 1.18 13.68 -19.34
C MET A 268 0.81 13.74 -17.87
N ALA A 269 1.46 14.62 -17.12
CA ALA A 269 1.14 14.87 -15.73
C ALA A 269 0.91 16.36 -15.48
N LEU A 270 -0.01 16.64 -14.59
CA LEU A 270 -0.32 17.94 -14.03
C LEU A 270 -0.16 17.83 -12.50
N PRO A 271 0.06 18.94 -11.80
CA PRO A 271 -0.02 18.95 -10.33
C PRO A 271 -1.36 18.35 -9.88
N GLY A 272 -1.31 17.39 -8.96
CA GLY A 272 -2.49 16.82 -8.33
C GLY A 272 -3.01 17.71 -7.20
N ILE A 273 -4.12 17.29 -6.61
CA ILE A 273 -4.69 17.88 -5.40
C ILE A 273 -4.44 16.98 -4.20
N ALA A 274 -4.43 17.56 -2.99
CA ALA A 274 -4.25 16.80 -1.76
C ALA A 274 -5.50 15.97 -1.41
N ARG A 275 -5.34 14.89 -0.62
CA ARG A 275 -6.48 14.01 -0.27
C ARG A 275 -7.53 14.69 0.62
N ASP A 276 -7.12 15.69 1.38
CA ASP A 276 -7.94 16.52 2.26
C ASP A 276 -8.40 17.82 1.59
N ASP A 277 -8.09 18.00 0.30
CA ASP A 277 -8.55 19.14 -0.48
C ASP A 277 -10.09 19.11 -0.61
N PRO A 278 -10.80 20.24 -0.38
CA PRO A 278 -12.25 20.31 -0.55
C PRO A 278 -12.75 19.86 -1.94
N GLU A 279 -11.93 20.00 -2.97
CA GLU A 279 -12.25 19.60 -4.35
C GLU A 279 -11.90 18.13 -4.65
N TRP A 280 -11.39 17.35 -3.68
CA TRP A 280 -10.96 15.95 -3.88
C TRP A 280 -12.00 15.11 -4.61
N TYR A 281 -13.23 15.09 -4.09
CA TYR A 281 -14.32 14.32 -4.70
C TYR A 281 -14.75 14.88 -6.06
N ALA A 282 -14.73 16.20 -6.24
CA ALA A 282 -15.05 16.83 -7.52
C ALA A 282 -14.02 16.44 -8.61
N ALA A 283 -12.73 16.46 -8.28
CA ALA A 283 -11.67 16.04 -9.18
C ALA A 283 -11.72 14.53 -9.48
N MET A 284 -12.11 13.69 -8.52
CA MET A 284 -12.33 12.26 -8.77
C MET A 284 -13.45 12.04 -9.81
N VAL A 285 -14.57 12.74 -9.68
CA VAL A 285 -15.68 12.67 -10.66
C VAL A 285 -15.24 13.20 -12.01
N MET A 286 -14.56 14.36 -12.05
CA MET A 286 -14.00 14.91 -13.28
C MET A 286 -13.08 13.90 -13.97
N ASN A 287 -12.14 13.30 -13.24
CA ASN A 287 -11.21 12.31 -13.79
C ASN A 287 -11.96 11.08 -14.33
N HIS A 288 -12.97 10.58 -13.60
CA HIS A 288 -13.81 9.47 -14.08
C HIS A 288 -14.48 9.79 -15.42
N VAL A 289 -15.05 10.99 -15.58
CA VAL A 289 -15.67 11.42 -16.84
C VAL A 289 -14.64 11.61 -17.96
N LEU A 290 -13.47 12.17 -17.64
CA LEU A 290 -12.45 12.50 -18.62
C LEU A 290 -11.75 11.26 -19.18
N GLY A 291 -11.21 10.40 -18.33
CA GLY A 291 -10.40 9.24 -18.74
C GLY A 291 -10.45 8.02 -17.80
N GLY A 292 -10.76 8.22 -16.51
CA GLY A 292 -10.78 7.18 -15.49
C GLY A 292 -11.96 6.19 -15.60
N GLY A 293 -13.02 6.55 -16.33
CA GLY A 293 -14.19 5.69 -16.57
C GLY A 293 -13.98 4.60 -17.64
N GLY A 294 -12.75 4.42 -18.13
CA GLY A 294 -12.43 3.42 -19.14
C GLY A 294 -13.07 3.74 -20.49
N GLN A 295 -13.75 2.76 -21.09
CA GLN A 295 -14.28 2.87 -22.47
C GLN A 295 -15.40 3.90 -22.62
N GLN A 296 -16.09 4.24 -21.53
CA GLN A 296 -17.16 5.25 -21.52
C GLN A 296 -16.66 6.67 -21.30
N SER A 297 -15.35 6.85 -21.08
CA SER A 297 -14.76 8.16 -20.83
C SER A 297 -14.69 9.01 -22.11
N ARG A 298 -14.70 10.33 -21.94
CA ARG A 298 -14.61 11.27 -23.07
C ARG A 298 -13.33 11.07 -23.88
N LEU A 299 -12.19 10.86 -23.22
CA LEU A 299 -10.90 10.69 -23.88
C LEU A 299 -10.86 9.40 -24.71
N PHE A 300 -11.40 8.29 -24.17
CA PHE A 300 -11.47 7.03 -24.92
C PHE A 300 -12.35 7.18 -26.15
N ASN A 301 -13.54 7.76 -26.01
CA ASN A 301 -14.43 8.00 -27.15
C ASN A 301 -13.79 8.90 -28.23
N GLU A 302 -13.13 9.98 -27.82
CA GLU A 302 -12.52 10.91 -28.78
C GLU A 302 -11.27 10.32 -29.45
N VAL A 303 -10.37 9.70 -28.70
CA VAL A 303 -9.09 9.24 -29.25
C VAL A 303 -9.22 7.85 -29.89
N ARG A 304 -9.85 6.91 -29.19
CA ARG A 304 -9.90 5.49 -29.61
C ARG A 304 -11.06 5.20 -30.55
N GLU A 305 -12.29 5.58 -30.18
CA GLU A 305 -13.48 5.24 -30.98
C GLU A 305 -13.57 6.08 -32.26
N LYS A 306 -13.40 7.40 -32.15
CA LYS A 306 -13.55 8.30 -33.30
C LYS A 306 -12.32 8.41 -34.20
N ARG A 307 -11.11 8.19 -33.66
CA ARG A 307 -9.85 8.51 -34.36
C ARG A 307 -8.88 7.33 -34.53
N GLY A 308 -9.06 6.22 -33.80
CA GLY A 308 -8.31 4.96 -33.95
C GLY A 308 -7.13 4.79 -33.00
#